data_AF-A0AA88YII9-F1
#
_entry.id   AF-A0AA88YII9-F1
#
_cell.length_a   1.000
_cell.length_b   1.000
_cell.length_c   1.000
_cell.angle_alpha   90.00
_cell.angle_beta   90.00
_cell.angle_gamma   90.00
#
_symmetry.space_group_name_H-M   'P 1'
#
loop_
_entity.id
_entity.type
_entity.pdbx_description
1 polymer ?
#
loop_
_entity_poly.entity_id
_entity_poly.type
_entity_poly.pdbx_seq_one_letter_code
_entity_poly.pdbx_strand_id
1 'polypeptide(L)'
;MAFVVNPDFIEEQAFAHLNSSHTGDIGKLNKQEMARVREAISKTTKHYLDVIHKLEAGKTPEACLSHLEPGHIDLIKKSMEIQTYEMTLTHNNEVEFTFQGETLSYPPTLPYNNAEDADQAGTFQMVSIIIESITLILNMIGISVPGSVLRNTKVIRKVTEVLSKNPVLKSMVGYMVSASKDGRLKDIVVQMFKVVKVLWKGGVLMGIAKAIFASMSWFDWILTAAKLTAQIIAMVFTGGAAQIATLIVRIVSAVLFLKKAIQPDPVC
;
A
#
# COMPACT_ATOMS: atom_id res chain seq x y z
N MET A 1 26.08 11.38 6.77
CA MET A 1 25.49 10.81 5.55
C MET A 1 24.74 11.94 4.86
N ALA A 2 25.07 12.28 3.61
CA ALA A 2 24.38 13.34 2.87
C ALA A 2 23.25 12.69 2.05
N PHE A 3 22.01 13.01 2.40
CA PHE A 3 20.84 12.56 1.64
C PHE A 3 20.64 13.47 0.43
N VAL A 4 20.15 12.91 -0.69
CA VAL A 4 19.80 13.69 -1.89
C VAL A 4 18.71 14.73 -1.60
N VAL A 5 17.85 14.44 -0.61
CA VAL A 5 16.84 15.35 -0.08
C VAL A 5 17.08 15.55 1.41
N ASN A 6 17.09 16.80 1.88
CA ASN A 6 17.23 17.11 3.29
C ASN A 6 16.04 16.51 4.08
N PRO A 7 16.29 15.65 5.11
CA PRO A 7 15.23 15.14 5.97
C PRO A 7 14.35 16.24 6.56
N ASP A 8 14.94 17.36 7.00
CA ASP A 8 14.22 18.46 7.65
C ASP A 8 13.18 19.06 6.71
N PHE A 9 13.48 19.14 5.40
CA PHE A 9 12.52 19.60 4.39
C PHE A 9 11.32 18.66 4.30
N ILE A 10 11.52 17.34 4.31
CA ILE A 10 10.41 16.38 4.29
C ILE A 10 9.58 16.49 5.56
N GLU A 11 10.24 16.65 6.72
CA GLU A 11 9.56 16.82 8.01
C GLU A 11 8.68 18.08 8.00
N GLU A 12 9.20 19.23 7.54
CA GLU A 12 8.45 20.48 7.41
C GLU A 12 7.24 20.34 6.49
N GLN A 13 7.40 19.72 5.32
CA GLN A 13 6.31 19.49 4.38
C GLN A 13 5.25 18.57 4.97
N ALA A 14 5.65 17.53 5.72
CA ALA A 14 4.71 16.63 6.37
C ALA A 14 3.89 17.35 7.44
N PHE A 15 4.51 18.20 8.25
CA PHE A 15 3.82 19.03 9.23
C PHE A 15 2.86 20.02 8.59
N ALA A 16 3.30 20.72 7.55
CA ALA A 16 2.45 21.66 6.81
C ALA A 16 1.22 20.94 6.25
N HIS A 17 1.41 19.76 5.65
CA HIS A 17 0.31 18.96 5.13
C HIS A 17 -0.67 18.58 6.24
N LEU A 18 -0.21 17.96 7.34
CA LEU A 18 -1.07 17.53 8.44
C LEU A 18 -1.91 18.66 9.04
N ASN A 19 -1.34 19.87 9.15
CA ASN A 19 -2.05 21.06 9.60
C ASN A 19 -3.18 21.46 8.64
N SER A 20 -2.91 21.41 7.33
CA SER A 20 -3.87 21.85 6.30
C SER A 20 -4.97 20.82 5.98
N SER A 21 -4.67 19.52 6.09
CA SER A 21 -5.56 18.44 5.63
C SER A 21 -6.68 18.09 6.62
N HIS A 22 -6.79 18.81 7.75
CA HIS A 22 -7.75 18.52 8.83
C HIS A 22 -7.67 17.06 9.33
N THR A 23 -6.54 16.38 9.10
CA THR A 23 -6.27 15.03 9.59
C THR A 23 -6.04 15.09 11.09
N GLY A 24 -7.14 15.02 11.84
CA GLY A 24 -7.12 14.83 13.29
C GLY A 24 -6.98 16.11 14.12
N ASP A 25 -6.86 17.30 13.53
CA ASP A 25 -6.77 18.57 14.28
C ASP A 25 -5.56 18.61 15.22
N ILE A 26 -4.34 18.55 14.63
CA ILE A 26 -3.09 18.49 15.38
C ILE A 26 -2.82 19.72 16.27
N GLY A 27 -3.59 20.80 16.09
CA GLY A 27 -3.59 21.96 17.00
C GLY A 27 -4.10 21.65 18.42
N LYS A 28 -4.79 20.51 18.61
CA LYS A 28 -5.26 20.04 19.93
C LYS A 28 -4.23 19.24 20.72
N LEU A 29 -3.07 18.92 20.12
CA LEU A 29 -2.06 18.10 20.76
C LEU A 29 -1.31 18.89 21.83
N ASN A 30 -1.08 18.25 22.98
CA ASN A 30 -0.17 18.79 23.98
C ASN A 30 1.29 18.67 23.52
N LYS A 31 2.23 19.24 24.29
CA LYS A 31 3.67 19.26 23.93
C LYS A 31 4.25 17.85 23.74
N GLN A 32 3.87 16.89 24.59
CA GLN A 32 4.37 15.52 24.53
C GLN A 32 3.82 14.78 23.31
N GLU A 33 2.53 14.94 23.04
CA GLU A 33 1.87 14.38 21.85
C GLU A 33 2.47 14.94 20.55
N MET A 34 2.68 16.25 20.48
CA MET A 34 3.33 16.90 19.34
C MET A 34 4.77 16.40 19.13
N ALA A 35 5.52 16.18 20.23
CA ALA A 35 6.87 15.60 20.15
C ALA A 35 6.85 14.18 19.57
N ARG A 36 5.87 13.35 19.95
CA ARG A 36 5.70 11.99 19.39
C ARG A 36 5.33 12.01 17.91
N VAL A 37 4.53 12.97 17.46
CA VAL A 37 4.23 13.16 16.03
C VAL A 37 5.49 13.55 15.27
N ARG A 38 6.30 14.49 15.79
CA ARG A 38 7.60 14.87 15.20
C ARG A 38 8.53 13.68 15.08
N GLU A 39 8.66 12.91 16.16
CA GLU A 39 9.48 11.71 16.18
C GLU A 39 9.01 10.68 15.14
N ALA A 40 7.70 10.44 15.02
CA ALA A 40 7.15 9.51 14.05
C ALA A 40 7.44 9.93 12.60
N ILE A 41 7.32 11.23 12.28
CA ILE A 41 7.65 11.77 10.96
C ILE A 41 9.16 11.64 10.70
N SER A 42 9.99 12.06 11.65
CA SER A 42 11.44 12.02 11.53
C SER A 42 11.96 10.60 11.34
N LYS A 43 11.48 9.66 12.15
CA LYS A 43 11.84 8.24 12.07
C LYS A 43 11.46 7.65 10.71
N THR A 44 10.23 7.90 10.24
CA THR A 44 9.75 7.40 8.94
C THR A 44 10.58 7.97 7.79
N THR A 45 10.86 9.26 7.82
CA THR A 45 11.68 9.95 6.81
C THR A 45 13.09 9.38 6.77
N LYS A 46 13.76 9.26 7.91
CA LYS A 46 15.12 8.73 8.01
C LYS A 46 15.21 7.28 7.57
N HIS A 47 14.25 6.44 7.98
CA HIS A 47 14.19 5.05 7.54
C HIS A 47 14.11 4.97 6.01
N TYR A 48 13.16 5.71 5.41
CA TYR A 48 13.01 5.74 3.96
C TYR A 48 14.28 6.19 3.25
N LEU A 49 14.88 7.29 3.70
CA LEU A 49 16.08 7.85 3.07
C LEU A 49 17.30 6.93 3.22
N ASP A 50 17.44 6.24 4.35
CA ASP A 50 18.49 5.22 4.55
C ASP A 50 18.31 4.05 3.59
N VAL A 51 17.07 3.55 3.40
CA VAL A 51 16.77 2.52 2.39
C VAL A 51 17.20 2.98 1.00
N ILE A 52 16.78 4.17 0.58
CA ILE A 52 17.12 4.71 -0.75
C ILE A 52 18.63 4.84 -0.92
N HIS A 53 19.31 5.44 0.04
CA HIS A 53 20.75 5.65 -0.02
C HIS A 53 21.52 4.32 -0.13
N LYS A 54 21.12 3.31 0.65
CA LYS A 54 21.73 1.98 0.59
C LYS A 54 21.47 1.28 -0.75
N LEU A 55 20.28 1.44 -1.32
CA LEU A 55 19.95 0.91 -2.64
C LEU A 55 20.80 1.57 -3.74
N GLU A 56 20.97 2.88 -3.68
CA GLU A 56 21.82 3.65 -4.60
C GLU A 56 23.30 3.26 -4.46
N ALA A 57 23.74 2.94 -3.24
CA ALA A 57 25.06 2.36 -2.97
C ALA A 57 25.19 0.87 -3.35
N GLY A 58 24.18 0.28 -4.01
CA GLY A 58 24.22 -1.10 -4.51
C GLY A 58 24.14 -2.18 -3.42
N LYS A 59 23.67 -1.85 -2.22
CA LYS A 59 23.57 -2.82 -1.11
C LYS A 59 22.50 -3.88 -1.37
N THR A 60 22.63 -5.02 -0.69
CA THR A 60 21.64 -6.11 -0.74
C THR A 60 20.33 -5.70 -0.05
N PRO A 61 19.19 -6.36 -0.36
CA PRO A 61 17.93 -6.10 0.33
C PRO A 61 18.03 -6.17 1.86
N GLU A 62 18.76 -7.16 2.39
CA GLU A 62 18.96 -7.38 3.82
C GLU A 62 19.69 -6.19 4.45
N ALA A 63 20.77 -5.71 3.81
CA ALA A 63 21.51 -4.54 4.26
C ALA A 63 20.67 -3.25 4.19
N CYS A 64 19.83 -3.11 3.15
CA CYS A 64 18.91 -1.98 3.01
C CYS A 64 17.89 -1.93 4.15
N LEU A 65 17.39 -3.08 4.59
CA LEU A 65 16.38 -3.21 5.63
C LEU A 65 16.95 -3.42 7.04
N SER A 66 18.27 -3.49 7.21
CA SER A 66 18.91 -3.90 8.47
C SER A 66 18.66 -2.99 9.68
N HIS A 67 18.16 -1.78 9.44
CA HIS A 67 17.82 -0.80 10.49
C HIS A 67 16.36 -0.90 10.93
N LEU A 68 15.55 -1.71 10.25
CA LEU A 68 14.16 -1.95 10.59
C LEU A 68 14.05 -3.12 11.57
N GLU A 69 13.05 -3.03 12.45
CA GLU A 69 12.70 -4.12 13.36
C GLU A 69 12.26 -5.36 12.58
N PRO A 70 12.54 -6.59 13.07
CA PRO A 70 12.16 -7.83 12.38
C PRO A 70 10.68 -7.89 11.99
N GLY A 71 9.78 -7.46 12.89
CA GLY A 71 8.35 -7.42 12.60
C GLY A 71 7.96 -6.46 11.45
N HIS A 72 8.71 -5.37 11.26
CA HIS A 72 8.49 -4.46 10.12
C HIS A 72 8.97 -5.10 8.82
N ILE A 73 10.12 -5.78 8.83
CA ILE A 73 10.61 -6.54 7.68
C ILE A 73 9.58 -7.62 7.27
N ASP A 74 8.98 -8.31 8.24
CA ASP A 74 7.94 -9.29 7.99
C ASP A 74 6.68 -8.68 7.39
N LEU A 75 6.28 -7.47 7.79
CA LEU A 75 5.18 -6.75 7.14
C LEU A 75 5.46 -6.44 5.67
N ILE A 76 6.69 -6.02 5.35
CA ILE A 76 7.12 -5.76 3.95
C ILE A 76 7.11 -7.06 3.13
N LYS A 77 7.56 -8.18 3.70
CA LYS A 77 7.48 -9.48 3.04
C LYS A 77 6.02 -9.90 2.82
N LYS A 78 5.19 -9.81 3.86
CA LYS A 78 3.76 -10.14 3.80
C LYS A 78 3.00 -9.28 2.82
N SER A 79 3.34 -8.00 2.64
CA SER A 79 2.66 -7.14 1.64
C SER A 79 2.75 -7.67 0.22
N MET A 80 3.71 -8.55 -0.07
CA MET A 80 3.87 -9.18 -1.38
C MET A 80 3.11 -10.49 -1.53
N GLU A 81 2.52 -10.98 -0.45
CA GLU A 81 1.63 -12.13 -0.41
C GLU A 81 0.16 -11.72 -0.27
N ILE A 82 -0.13 -10.42 -0.10
CA ILE A 82 -1.50 -9.95 0.07
C ILE A 82 -2.25 -10.13 -1.25
N GLN A 83 -3.02 -11.18 -1.32
CA GLN A 83 -4.15 -11.31 -2.23
C GLN A 83 -5.36 -10.75 -1.48
N THR A 84 -5.81 -9.53 -1.78
CA THR A 84 -6.99 -8.96 -1.12
C THR A 84 -8.25 -9.71 -1.49
N TYR A 85 -8.52 -9.90 -2.79
CA TYR A 85 -9.63 -10.73 -3.24
C TYR A 85 -9.23 -11.49 -4.51
N GLU A 86 -9.67 -12.73 -4.59
CA GLU A 86 -9.66 -13.52 -5.82
C GLU A 86 -11.05 -13.49 -6.44
N MET A 87 -11.10 -13.31 -7.76
CA MET A 87 -12.33 -13.37 -8.54
C MET A 87 -12.34 -14.69 -9.32
N THR A 88 -13.36 -15.50 -9.08
CA THR A 88 -13.53 -16.80 -9.76
C THR A 88 -14.85 -16.83 -10.50
N LEU A 89 -14.83 -17.20 -11.79
CA LEU A 89 -16.07 -17.43 -12.54
C LEU A 89 -16.66 -18.78 -12.14
N THR A 90 -17.89 -18.75 -11.63
CA THR A 90 -18.66 -19.94 -11.24
C THR A 90 -19.37 -20.55 -12.45
N HIS A 91 -19.88 -21.77 -12.29
CA HIS A 91 -20.65 -22.45 -13.34
C HIS A 91 -21.99 -21.80 -13.68
N ASN A 92 -22.47 -20.85 -12.87
CA ASN A 92 -23.77 -20.17 -13.05
C ASN A 92 -23.65 -18.82 -13.78
N ASN A 93 -22.55 -18.57 -14.48
CA ASN A 93 -22.23 -17.24 -15.04
C ASN A 93 -22.26 -16.12 -13.99
N GLU A 94 -21.85 -16.43 -12.76
CA GLU A 94 -21.60 -15.44 -11.71
C GLU A 94 -20.11 -15.44 -11.40
N VAL A 95 -19.56 -14.28 -11.06
CA VAL A 95 -18.24 -14.20 -10.43
C VAL A 95 -18.40 -14.22 -8.92
N GLU A 96 -17.62 -15.06 -8.25
CA GLU A 96 -17.49 -15.09 -6.79
C GLU A 96 -16.20 -14.38 -6.38
N PHE A 97 -16.28 -13.60 -5.30
CA PHE A 97 -15.12 -12.95 -4.71
C PHE A 97 -14.75 -13.61 -3.39
N THR A 98 -13.52 -14.09 -3.27
CA THR A 98 -13.02 -14.77 -2.08
C THR A 98 -11.77 -14.09 -1.52
N PHE A 99 -11.54 -14.24 -0.21
CA PHE A 99 -10.29 -13.85 0.44
C PHE A 99 -9.84 -15.00 1.32
N GLN A 100 -8.63 -15.53 1.07
CA GLN A 100 -8.09 -16.70 1.77
C GLN A 100 -9.04 -17.91 1.73
N GLY A 101 -9.74 -18.10 0.60
CA GLY A 101 -10.70 -19.19 0.41
C GLY A 101 -12.10 -18.95 1.02
N GLU A 102 -12.33 -17.81 1.70
CA GLU A 102 -13.65 -17.45 2.24
C GLU A 102 -14.36 -16.44 1.33
N THR A 103 -15.64 -16.68 1.01
CA THR A 103 -16.48 -15.74 0.24
C THR A 103 -16.63 -14.41 0.97
N LEU A 104 -16.51 -13.30 0.23
CA LEU A 104 -16.70 -11.96 0.79
C LEU A 104 -18.16 -11.72 1.18
N SER A 105 -18.37 -10.90 2.20
CA SER A 105 -19.72 -10.42 2.54
C SER A 105 -20.24 -9.37 1.56
N TYR A 106 -19.37 -8.72 0.78
CA TYR A 106 -19.78 -7.66 -0.14
C TYR A 106 -18.80 -7.39 -1.31
N PRO A 107 -19.27 -7.49 -2.56
CA PRO A 107 -20.33 -8.41 -2.98
C PRO A 107 -19.81 -9.85 -2.82
N PRO A 108 -20.63 -10.80 -2.37
CA PRO A 108 -20.27 -12.22 -2.40
C PRO A 108 -20.14 -12.71 -3.85
N THR A 109 -21.14 -12.39 -4.67
CA THR A 109 -21.20 -12.70 -6.09
C THR A 109 -21.70 -11.52 -6.92
N LEU A 110 -21.35 -11.49 -8.19
CA LEU A 110 -21.92 -10.60 -9.21
C LEU A 110 -22.27 -11.41 -10.46
N PRO A 111 -23.32 -11.03 -11.21
CA PRO A 111 -23.58 -11.64 -12.51
C PRO A 111 -22.42 -11.40 -13.48
N TYR A 112 -22.29 -12.27 -14.48
CA TYR A 112 -21.29 -12.22 -15.55
C TYR A 112 -21.89 -12.66 -16.90
N ASN A 113 -23.06 -12.12 -17.24
CA ASN A 113 -23.81 -12.55 -18.41
C ASN A 113 -23.55 -11.70 -19.66
N ASN A 114 -23.10 -10.45 -19.47
CA ASN A 114 -22.94 -9.48 -20.53
C ASN A 114 -21.73 -8.56 -20.26
N ALA A 115 -21.46 -7.61 -21.17
CA ALA A 115 -20.31 -6.70 -21.06
C ALA A 115 -20.40 -5.72 -19.87
N GLU A 116 -21.60 -5.30 -19.48
CA GLU A 116 -21.81 -4.42 -18.32
C GLU A 116 -21.54 -5.17 -17.01
N ASP A 117 -22.08 -6.39 -16.89
CA ASP A 117 -21.79 -7.32 -15.80
C ASP A 117 -20.28 -7.56 -15.66
N ALA A 118 -19.59 -7.79 -16.79
CA ALA A 118 -18.15 -7.97 -16.82
C ALA A 118 -17.36 -6.72 -16.39
N ASP A 119 -17.81 -5.52 -16.77
CA ASP A 119 -17.19 -4.26 -16.34
C ASP A 119 -17.38 -4.03 -14.83
N GLN A 120 -18.55 -4.39 -14.30
CA GLN A 120 -18.84 -4.29 -12.86
C GLN A 120 -17.96 -5.26 -12.04
N ALA A 121 -17.87 -6.52 -12.47
CA ALA A 121 -16.97 -7.51 -11.89
C ALA A 121 -15.50 -7.05 -11.94
N GLY A 122 -15.07 -6.56 -13.11
CA GLY A 122 -13.74 -6.00 -13.30
C GLY A 122 -13.45 -4.82 -12.37
N THR A 123 -14.42 -3.92 -12.18
CA THR A 123 -14.32 -2.79 -11.24
C THR A 123 -14.02 -3.26 -9.82
N PHE A 124 -14.64 -4.37 -9.38
CA PHE A 124 -14.38 -4.91 -8.06
C PHE A 124 -12.96 -5.47 -7.90
N GLN A 125 -12.44 -6.14 -8.92
CA GLN A 125 -11.03 -6.54 -8.94
C GLN A 125 -10.09 -5.32 -8.90
N MET A 126 -10.47 -4.19 -9.51
CA MET A 126 -9.65 -2.97 -9.42
C MET A 126 -9.64 -2.37 -8.02
N VAL A 127 -10.74 -2.48 -7.27
CA VAL A 127 -10.82 -2.08 -5.86
C VAL A 127 -9.81 -2.85 -5.02
N SER A 128 -9.67 -4.16 -5.27
CA SER A 128 -8.70 -5.04 -4.60
C SER A 128 -7.27 -4.50 -4.76
N ILE A 129 -6.85 -4.21 -5.99
CA ILE A 129 -5.51 -3.70 -6.33
C ILE A 129 -5.23 -2.33 -5.68
N ILE A 130 -6.25 -1.46 -5.57
CA ILE A 130 -6.10 -0.17 -4.88
C ILE A 130 -5.90 -0.39 -3.38
N ILE A 131 -6.66 -1.29 -2.75
CA ILE A 131 -6.50 -1.61 -1.32
C ILE A 131 -5.12 -2.23 -1.06
N GLU A 132 -4.64 -3.10 -1.94
CA GLU A 132 -3.28 -3.67 -1.88
C GLU A 132 -2.21 -2.58 -2.00
N SER A 133 -2.39 -1.63 -2.91
CA SER A 133 -1.46 -0.50 -3.08
C SER A 133 -1.33 0.34 -1.80
N ILE A 134 -2.44 0.59 -1.12
CA ILE A 134 -2.46 1.32 0.15
C ILE A 134 -1.83 0.48 1.27
N THR A 135 -2.18 -0.81 1.33
CA THR A 135 -1.65 -1.73 2.34
C THR A 135 -0.15 -1.90 2.22
N LEU A 136 0.39 -1.97 0.99
CA LEU A 136 1.83 -2.01 0.74
C LEU A 136 2.54 -0.81 1.40
N ILE A 137 2.03 0.41 1.20
CA ILE A 137 2.61 1.61 1.80
C ILE A 137 2.50 1.62 3.32
N LEU A 138 1.39 1.15 3.88
CA LEU A 138 1.20 1.04 5.33
C LEU A 138 2.19 0.03 5.94
N ASN A 139 2.34 -1.13 5.33
CA ASN A 139 3.31 -2.14 5.77
C ASN A 139 4.75 -1.62 5.64
N MET A 140 5.05 -0.85 4.59
CA MET A 140 6.35 -0.19 4.40
C MET A 140 6.71 0.81 5.51
N ILE A 141 5.74 1.37 6.22
CA ILE A 141 5.96 2.26 7.38
C ILE A 141 5.73 1.55 8.72
N GLY A 142 5.65 0.21 8.70
CA GLY A 142 5.52 -0.64 9.88
C GLY A 142 4.11 -0.66 10.48
N ILE A 143 3.07 -0.36 9.68
CA ILE A 143 1.68 -0.39 10.12
C ILE A 143 0.99 -1.59 9.48
N SER A 144 0.60 -2.56 10.31
CA SER A 144 -0.13 -3.74 9.88
C SER A 144 -1.60 -3.40 9.60
N VAL A 145 -2.13 -3.89 8.48
CA VAL A 145 -3.56 -3.86 8.17
C VAL A 145 -4.19 -5.21 8.52
N PRO A 146 -5.17 -5.27 9.44
CA PRO A 146 -5.84 -6.53 9.76
C PRO A 146 -6.60 -7.09 8.54
N GLY A 147 -6.52 -8.40 8.30
CA GLY A 147 -7.23 -9.06 7.18
C GLY A 147 -8.75 -8.87 7.22
N SER A 148 -9.34 -8.75 8.41
CA SER A 148 -10.77 -8.44 8.58
C SER A 148 -11.16 -7.07 8.01
N VAL A 149 -10.23 -6.11 8.02
CA VAL A 149 -10.43 -4.78 7.43
C VAL A 149 -10.37 -4.83 5.92
N LEU A 150 -9.54 -5.73 5.36
CA LEU A 150 -9.53 -5.98 3.92
C LEU A 150 -10.88 -6.52 3.45
N ARG A 151 -11.68 -7.20 4.27
CA ARG A 151 -13.04 -7.62 3.92
C ARG A 151 -14.14 -6.59 4.24
N ASN A 152 -13.77 -5.42 4.74
CA ASN A 152 -14.75 -4.48 5.27
C ASN A 152 -15.51 -3.76 4.14
N THR A 153 -16.82 -3.98 4.10
CA THR A 153 -17.75 -3.35 3.15
C THR A 153 -17.62 -1.83 3.08
N LYS A 154 -17.33 -1.14 4.19
CA LYS A 154 -17.16 0.32 4.19
C LYS A 154 -15.90 0.75 3.44
N VAL A 155 -14.80 0.01 3.61
CA VAL A 155 -13.54 0.27 2.89
C VAL A 155 -13.75 0.03 1.40
N ILE A 156 -14.31 -1.12 1.05
CA ILE A 156 -14.63 -1.51 -0.32
C ILE A 156 -15.47 -0.45 -1.02
N ARG A 157 -16.63 -0.07 -0.43
CA ARG A 157 -17.50 0.98 -0.98
C ARG A 157 -16.78 2.31 -1.15
N LYS A 158 -15.97 2.71 -0.16
CA LYS A 158 -15.20 3.95 -0.24
C LYS A 158 -14.24 3.96 -1.42
N VAL A 159 -13.56 2.84 -1.68
CA VAL A 159 -12.65 2.71 -2.81
C VAL A 159 -13.42 2.64 -4.13
N THR A 160 -14.57 1.94 -4.19
CA THR A 160 -15.46 1.95 -5.37
C THR A 160 -15.90 3.37 -5.74
N GLU A 161 -16.34 4.17 -4.76
CA GLU A 161 -16.71 5.58 -4.96
C GLU A 161 -15.54 6.44 -5.49
N VAL A 162 -14.32 6.16 -5.02
CA VAL A 162 -13.14 6.87 -5.48
C VAL A 162 -12.80 6.47 -6.92
N LEU A 163 -12.87 5.18 -7.24
CA LEU A 163 -12.59 4.67 -8.58
C LEU A 163 -13.56 5.24 -9.62
N SER A 164 -14.86 5.30 -9.31
CA SER A 164 -15.88 5.85 -10.22
C SER A 164 -15.68 7.34 -10.53
N LYS A 165 -15.09 8.10 -9.59
CA LYS A 165 -14.79 9.53 -9.75
C LYS A 165 -13.42 9.81 -10.36
N ASN A 166 -12.56 8.80 -10.51
CA ASN A 166 -11.17 8.96 -10.93
C ASN A 166 -10.82 7.99 -12.06
N PRO A 167 -11.19 8.29 -13.32
CA PRO A 167 -10.98 7.38 -14.46
C PRO A 167 -9.49 7.08 -14.72
N VAL A 168 -8.59 7.96 -14.29
CA VAL A 168 -7.14 7.71 -14.34
C VAL A 168 -6.76 6.45 -13.56
N LEU A 169 -7.42 6.15 -12.44
CA LEU A 169 -7.13 4.95 -11.64
C LEU A 169 -7.48 3.66 -12.41
N LYS A 170 -8.59 3.64 -13.16
CA LYS A 170 -8.96 2.52 -14.03
C LYS A 170 -7.86 2.24 -15.07
N SER A 171 -7.32 3.30 -15.68
CA SER A 171 -6.22 3.19 -16.64
C SER A 171 -4.92 2.69 -16.01
N MET A 172 -4.60 3.16 -14.79
CA MET A 172 -3.43 2.70 -14.04
C MET A 172 -3.52 1.22 -13.67
N VAL A 173 -4.70 0.76 -13.27
CA VAL A 173 -4.94 -0.66 -12.97
C VAL A 173 -4.89 -1.51 -14.25
N GLY A 174 -5.47 -1.04 -15.35
CA GLY A 174 -5.34 -1.69 -16.65
C GLY A 174 -3.88 -1.88 -17.09
N TYR A 175 -3.02 -0.88 -16.85
CA TYR A 175 -1.59 -1.00 -17.08
C TYR A 175 -0.95 -2.09 -16.20
N MET A 176 -1.30 -2.16 -14.91
CA MET A 176 -0.77 -3.21 -14.01
C MET A 176 -1.17 -4.61 -14.48
N VAL A 177 -2.41 -4.79 -14.93
CA VAL A 177 -2.87 -6.07 -15.49
C VAL A 177 -2.08 -6.45 -16.74
N SER A 178 -1.84 -5.49 -17.65
CA SER A 178 -1.00 -5.74 -18.83
C SER A 178 0.44 -6.08 -18.45
N ALA A 179 1.04 -5.33 -17.53
CA ALA A 179 2.41 -5.57 -17.06
C ALA A 179 2.55 -6.93 -16.37
N SER A 180 1.52 -7.40 -15.67
CA SER A 180 1.47 -8.73 -15.05
C SER A 180 1.58 -9.85 -16.08
N LYS A 181 0.86 -9.75 -17.20
CA LYS A 181 0.93 -10.72 -18.31
C LYS A 181 2.33 -10.85 -18.90
N ASP A 182 3.09 -9.76 -18.88
CA ASP A 182 4.48 -9.70 -19.37
C ASP A 182 5.52 -10.02 -18.28
N GLY A 183 5.12 -10.37 -17.06
CA GLY A 183 6.02 -10.61 -15.94
C GLY A 183 6.77 -9.37 -15.43
N ARG A 184 6.30 -8.16 -15.74
CA ARG A 184 6.96 -6.88 -15.40
C ARG A 184 6.64 -6.42 -13.97
N LEU A 185 7.02 -7.23 -12.97
CA LEU A 185 6.70 -6.98 -11.56
C LEU A 185 7.16 -5.60 -11.05
N LYS A 186 8.35 -5.14 -11.47
CA LYS A 186 8.84 -3.81 -11.10
C LYS A 186 7.88 -2.70 -11.54
N ASP A 187 7.36 -2.80 -12.76
CA ASP A 187 6.44 -1.80 -13.32
C ASP A 187 5.12 -1.79 -12.54
N ILE A 188 4.64 -2.97 -12.12
CA ILE A 188 3.44 -3.10 -11.27
C ILE A 188 3.64 -2.36 -9.95
N VAL A 189 4.74 -2.64 -9.23
CA VAL A 189 5.01 -2.01 -7.93
C VAL A 189 5.19 -0.49 -8.06
N VAL A 190 5.89 -0.02 -9.10
CA VAL A 190 5.98 1.42 -9.40
C VAL A 190 4.59 2.01 -9.63
N GLN A 191 3.71 1.28 -10.32
CA GLN A 191 2.36 1.74 -10.60
C GLN A 191 1.48 1.78 -9.35
N MET A 192 1.64 0.85 -8.41
CA MET A 192 0.99 0.90 -7.08
C MET A 192 1.36 2.18 -6.32
N PHE A 193 2.63 2.59 -6.36
CA PHE A 193 3.05 3.87 -5.77
C PHE A 193 2.46 5.08 -6.48
N LYS A 194 2.33 5.04 -7.81
CA LYS A 194 1.64 6.09 -8.57
C LYS A 194 0.16 6.18 -8.21
N VAL A 195 -0.53 5.05 -8.00
CA VAL A 195 -1.91 5.00 -7.51
C VAL A 195 -2.01 5.73 -6.17
N VAL A 196 -1.16 5.40 -5.19
CA VAL A 196 -1.15 6.07 -3.88
C VAL A 196 -0.90 7.57 -4.02
N LYS A 197 0.03 7.98 -4.89
CA LYS A 197 0.30 9.40 -5.17
C LYS A 197 -0.92 10.13 -5.75
N VAL A 198 -1.66 9.51 -6.66
CA VAL A 198 -2.90 10.08 -7.22
C VAL A 198 -3.96 10.22 -6.13
N LEU A 199 -4.16 9.18 -5.33
CA LEU A 199 -5.11 9.20 -4.21
C LEU A 199 -4.76 10.29 -3.18
N TRP A 200 -3.47 10.48 -2.90
CA TRP A 200 -3.00 11.53 -2.00
C TRP A 200 -3.26 12.92 -2.57
N LYS A 201 -2.85 13.18 -3.82
CA LYS A 201 -3.10 14.48 -4.50
C LYS A 201 -4.58 14.81 -4.63
N GLY A 202 -5.43 13.80 -4.83
CA GLY A 202 -6.88 13.95 -4.88
C GLY A 202 -7.55 14.10 -3.52
N GLY A 203 -6.80 14.09 -2.40
CA GLY A 203 -7.35 14.25 -1.05
C GLY A 203 -8.16 13.06 -0.54
N VAL A 204 -8.14 11.91 -1.24
CA VAL A 204 -8.97 10.74 -0.93
C VAL A 204 -8.24 9.66 -0.14
N LEU A 205 -6.90 9.61 -0.21
CA LEU A 205 -6.09 8.59 0.45
C LEU A 205 -6.33 8.53 1.96
N MET A 206 -6.33 9.69 2.63
CA MET A 206 -6.55 9.75 4.09
C MET A 206 -7.95 9.30 4.47
N GLY A 207 -8.95 9.54 3.62
CA GLY A 207 -10.31 9.05 3.83
C GLY A 207 -10.39 7.53 3.76
N ILE A 208 -9.67 6.90 2.82
CA ILE A 208 -9.58 5.43 2.73
C ILE A 208 -8.81 4.86 3.92
N ALA A 209 -7.64 5.43 4.25
CA ALA A 209 -6.84 5.00 5.40
C ALA A 209 -7.61 5.13 6.72
N LYS A 210 -8.41 6.19 6.90
CA LYS A 210 -9.28 6.35 8.07
C LYS A 210 -10.40 5.30 8.11
N ALA A 211 -10.94 4.91 6.96
CA ALA A 211 -11.93 3.82 6.90
C ALA A 211 -11.30 2.46 7.27
N ILE A 212 -10.05 2.22 6.85
CA ILE A 212 -9.27 1.04 7.23
C ILE A 212 -9.06 1.00 8.75
N PHE A 213 -8.66 2.12 9.35
CA PHE A 213 -8.35 2.21 10.77
C PHE A 213 -9.48 2.82 11.61
N ALA A 214 -10.74 2.54 11.26
CA ALA A 214 -11.90 3.17 11.91
C ALA A 214 -12.00 2.89 13.43
N SER A 215 -11.41 1.79 13.92
CA SER A 215 -11.37 1.42 15.33
C SER A 215 -10.17 1.97 16.09
N MET A 216 -9.25 2.66 15.40
CA MET A 216 -8.03 3.19 16.00
C MET A 216 -8.35 4.40 16.89
N SER A 217 -7.61 4.56 17.99
CA SER A 217 -7.75 5.75 18.82
C SER A 217 -7.45 7.01 18.01
N TRP A 218 -8.02 8.15 18.42
CA TRP A 218 -7.79 9.42 17.72
C TRP A 218 -6.29 9.76 17.61
N PHE A 219 -5.53 9.55 18.67
CA PHE A 219 -4.10 9.87 18.68
C PHE A 219 -3.27 8.88 17.85
N ASP A 220 -3.59 7.58 17.89
CA ASP A 220 -2.92 6.58 17.04
C ASP A 220 -3.21 6.83 15.55
N TRP A 221 -4.41 7.32 15.22
CA TRP A 221 -4.76 7.76 13.88
C TRP A 221 -3.88 8.95 13.43
N ILE A 222 -3.63 9.94 14.31
CA ILE A 222 -2.74 11.05 14.01
C ILE A 222 -1.32 10.55 13.73
N LEU A 223 -0.79 9.65 14.56
CA LEU A 223 0.53 9.05 14.33
C LEU A 223 0.60 8.30 13.00
N THR A 224 -0.45 7.55 12.65
CA THR A 224 -0.57 6.83 11.38
C THR A 224 -0.58 7.79 10.19
N ALA A 225 -1.43 8.82 10.25
CA ALA A 225 -1.51 9.85 9.21
C ALA A 225 -0.17 10.58 9.04
N ALA A 226 0.54 10.85 10.14
CA ALA A 226 1.83 11.51 10.12
C ALA A 226 2.91 10.67 9.43
N LYS A 227 3.03 9.38 9.78
CA LYS A 227 3.94 8.44 9.12
C LYS A 227 3.61 8.29 7.63
N LEU A 228 2.33 8.10 7.30
CA LEU A 228 1.87 7.95 5.91
C LEU A 228 2.20 9.20 5.08
N THR A 229 1.96 10.39 5.64
CA THR A 229 2.30 11.67 5.00
C THR A 229 3.80 11.79 4.77
N ALA A 230 4.61 11.54 5.79
CA ALA A 230 6.07 11.59 5.69
C ALA A 230 6.61 10.67 4.60
N GLN A 231 6.13 9.43 4.55
CA GLN A 231 6.51 8.43 3.54
C GLN A 231 6.16 8.88 2.12
N ILE A 232 4.96 9.41 1.90
CA ILE A 232 4.53 9.87 0.57
C ILE A 232 5.37 11.05 0.11
N ILE A 233 5.62 12.02 1.00
CA ILE A 233 6.44 13.19 0.70
C ILE A 233 7.87 12.74 0.39
N ALA A 234 8.47 11.90 1.22
CA ALA A 234 9.80 11.35 0.98
C ALA A 234 9.87 10.65 -0.38
N MET A 235 8.87 9.83 -0.71
CA MET A 235 8.79 9.14 -1.99
C MET A 235 8.65 10.08 -3.20
N VAL A 236 7.85 11.14 -3.07
CA VAL A 236 7.64 12.12 -4.13
C VAL A 236 8.91 12.93 -4.38
N PHE A 237 9.58 13.41 -3.34
CA PHE A 237 10.73 14.31 -3.48
C PHE A 237 12.04 13.60 -3.83
N THR A 238 12.18 12.32 -3.46
CA THR A 238 13.35 11.53 -3.86
C THR A 238 13.21 10.88 -5.23
N GLY A 239 11.98 10.83 -5.78
CA GLY A 239 11.68 9.96 -6.93
C GLY A 239 11.87 8.46 -6.62
N GLY A 240 12.01 8.09 -5.35
CA GLY A 240 12.49 6.78 -4.92
C GLY A 240 11.53 5.61 -5.14
N ALA A 241 10.36 5.83 -5.74
CA ALA A 241 9.39 4.79 -6.06
C ALA A 241 10.01 3.65 -6.89
N ALA A 242 10.87 3.97 -7.86
CA ALA A 242 11.52 2.96 -8.69
C ALA A 242 12.60 2.15 -7.94
N GLN A 243 13.32 2.79 -7.03
CA GLN A 243 14.32 2.17 -6.16
C GLN A 243 13.63 1.23 -5.17
N ILE A 244 12.59 1.69 -4.48
CA ILE A 244 11.79 0.84 -3.58
C ILE A 244 11.15 -0.32 -4.34
N ALA A 245 10.61 -0.09 -5.53
CA ALA A 245 10.07 -1.18 -6.34
C ALA A 245 11.13 -2.23 -6.68
N THR A 246 12.37 -1.80 -6.93
CA THR A 246 13.50 -2.72 -7.16
C THR A 246 13.82 -3.53 -5.90
N LEU A 247 13.80 -2.90 -4.72
CA LEU A 247 13.98 -3.61 -3.46
C LEU A 247 12.89 -4.67 -3.24
N ILE A 248 11.63 -4.29 -3.43
CA ILE A 248 10.48 -5.17 -3.29
C ILE A 248 10.60 -6.38 -4.21
N VAL A 249 10.88 -6.17 -5.50
CA VAL A 249 11.03 -7.26 -6.47
C VAL A 249 12.14 -8.23 -6.04
N ARG A 250 13.29 -7.71 -5.57
CA ARG A 250 14.39 -8.55 -5.08
C ARG A 250 13.98 -9.41 -3.89
N ILE A 251 13.21 -8.84 -2.94
CA ILE A 251 12.68 -9.58 -1.80
C ILE A 251 11.73 -10.69 -2.27
N VAL A 252 10.81 -10.39 -3.18
CA VAL A 252 9.87 -11.38 -3.73
C VAL A 252 10.60 -12.50 -4.45
N SER A 253 11.55 -12.19 -5.32
CA SER A 253 12.33 -13.19 -6.03
C SER A 253 13.08 -14.12 -5.07
N ALA A 254 13.64 -13.58 -3.98
CA ALA A 254 14.29 -14.38 -2.95
C ALA A 254 13.30 -15.31 -2.20
N VAL A 255 12.12 -14.79 -1.82
CA VAL A 255 11.08 -15.57 -1.14
C VAL A 255 10.57 -16.70 -2.06
N LEU A 256 10.29 -16.41 -3.33
CA LEU A 256 9.84 -17.42 -4.30
C LEU A 256 10.90 -18.50 -4.54
N PHE A 257 12.17 -18.11 -4.64
CA PHE A 257 13.28 -19.06 -4.77
C PHE A 257 13.35 -20.00 -3.57
N LEU A 258 13.26 -19.47 -2.34
CA LEU A 258 13.24 -20.28 -1.12
C LEU A 258 12.04 -21.23 -1.06
N LYS A 259 10.84 -20.75 -1.43
CA LYS A 259 9.64 -21.61 -1.51
C LYS A 259 9.85 -22.78 -2.48
N LYS A 260 10.44 -22.52 -3.64
CA LYS A 260 10.79 -23.57 -4.61
C LYS A 260 11.83 -24.56 -4.08
N ALA A 261 12.83 -24.08 -3.35
CA ALA A 261 13.89 -24.93 -2.78
C ALA A 261 13.42 -25.80 -1.61
N ILE A 262 12.36 -25.39 -0.92
CA ILE A 262 11.81 -26.08 0.26
C ILE A 262 10.64 -27.01 -0.12
N GLN A 263 10.01 -26.83 -1.28
CA GLN A 263 9.03 -27.80 -1.79
C GLN A 263 9.74 -29.12 -2.11
N PRO A 264 9.39 -30.24 -1.43
CA PRO A 264 9.90 -31.54 -1.83
C PRO A 264 9.39 -31.86 -3.24
N ASP A 265 10.23 -32.52 -4.04
CA ASP A 265 9.84 -33.02 -5.37
C ASP A 265 8.45 -33.68 -5.29
N PRO A 266 7.54 -33.43 -6.25
CA PRO A 266 6.33 -34.22 -6.34
C PRO A 266 6.77 -35.66 -6.56
N VAL A 267 6.52 -36.51 -5.57
CA VAL A 267 6.71 -37.96 -5.63
C VAL A 267 5.96 -38.45 -6.88
N CYS A 268 6.71 -38.95 -7.87
CA CYS A 268 6.19 -39.63 -9.04
C CYS A 268 5.37 -40.87 -8.65
#